data_AF-A0A6I1H799-F1
#
_entry.id   AF-A0A6I1H799-F1
#
_cell.length_a   1.000
_cell.length_b   1.000
_cell.length_c   1.000
_cell.angle_alpha   90.00
_cell.angle_beta   90.00
_cell.angle_gamma   90.00
#
_symmetry.space_group_name_H-M   'P 1'
#
loop_
_entity.id
_entity.type
_entity.pdbx_description
1 polymer ?
#
loop_
_entity_poly.entity_id
_entity_poly.type
_entity_poly.pdbx_seq_one_letter_code
_entity_poly.pdbx_strand_id
1 'polypeptide(L)'
;MTETAEGSKARKSVFKPDKAILHPSGYPAHAGIVDPLDLAATGYAAGTRLRIPRITTLLSAILDDLHAQQGQLVRSVDEPVSVYWLAPDAISGGEEQGAVFARAWQHSAWRDMPYVLQAMAAGEAHLFTVLSALQDDIGEPAVCSIIVGADSLLDPEELAPALALGQVFSSGAPQGFIPAEGAGGIVLWNPDRAPEQAWGNAAILGPVSNMPGAATHAAVRSVMSAALMASGMDATDIAHVVSDADHRLQASMAVVAAMLHLLPGLDPLEQRLSPMESAGSFGIAADLVHLVLAVELANEQPALALCANGAQCSGVVVMPA
;
A
#
# COMPACT_ATOMS: atom_id res chain seq x y z
N MET A 1 -37.06 24.25 -3.39
CA MET A 1 -35.82 24.45 -4.17
C MET A 1 -35.34 23.06 -4.54
N THR A 2 -35.50 22.71 -5.80
CA THR A 2 -35.18 21.40 -6.38
C THR A 2 -33.75 21.44 -6.88
N GLU A 3 -32.88 20.66 -6.25
CA GLU A 3 -31.50 20.45 -6.67
C GLU A 3 -31.50 19.71 -8.01
N THR A 4 -30.89 20.31 -9.03
CA THR A 4 -30.84 19.77 -10.39
C THR A 4 -29.78 18.69 -10.51
N ALA A 5 -30.11 17.63 -11.28
CA ALA A 5 -29.31 16.43 -11.53
C ALA A 5 -27.91 16.65 -12.14
N GLU A 6 -27.52 17.90 -12.42
CA GLU A 6 -26.17 18.25 -12.88
C GLU A 6 -25.17 18.34 -11.71
N GLY A 7 -25.60 18.69 -10.50
CA GLY A 7 -24.72 18.72 -9.31
C GLY A 7 -24.23 17.34 -8.86
N SER A 8 -24.99 16.29 -9.17
CA SER A 8 -24.67 14.89 -8.82
C SER A 8 -23.70 14.22 -9.79
N LYS A 9 -23.53 14.77 -11.01
CA LYS A 9 -22.58 14.23 -12.01
C LYS A 9 -21.14 14.67 -11.79
N ALA A 10 -20.89 15.72 -11.00
CA ALA A 10 -19.55 16.21 -10.69
C ALA A 10 -18.83 15.37 -9.60
N ARG A 11 -19.55 14.57 -8.80
CA ARG A 11 -19.00 13.73 -7.71
C ARG A 11 -18.62 12.30 -8.13
N LYS A 12 -18.38 12.06 -9.42
CA LYS A 12 -18.03 10.73 -9.96
C LYS A 12 -16.66 10.68 -10.64
N SER A 13 -15.70 11.48 -10.16
CA SER A 13 -14.29 11.42 -10.59
C SER A 13 -13.37 10.64 -9.64
N VAL A 14 -13.89 10.10 -8.54
CA VAL A 14 -13.12 9.23 -7.63
C VAL A 14 -13.09 7.82 -8.23
N PHE A 15 -11.91 7.40 -8.68
CA PHE A 15 -11.57 6.07 -9.23
C PHE A 15 -12.49 5.53 -10.33
N LYS A 16 -12.26 5.93 -11.59
CA LYS A 16 -12.80 5.23 -12.76
C LYS A 16 -11.75 4.29 -13.36
N PRO A 17 -11.87 2.96 -13.23
CA PRO A 17 -11.19 2.05 -14.15
C PRO A 17 -11.76 2.29 -15.55
N ASP A 18 -10.91 2.67 -16.50
CA ASP A 18 -11.32 3.23 -17.81
C ASP A 18 -12.15 2.28 -18.69
N LYS A 19 -12.35 1.02 -18.30
CA LYS A 19 -13.32 0.11 -18.93
C LYS A 19 -13.96 -0.80 -17.87
N ALA A 20 -15.27 -0.64 -17.65
CA ALA A 20 -16.04 -1.48 -16.75
C ALA A 20 -16.07 -2.94 -17.25
N ILE A 21 -15.39 -3.85 -16.58
CA ILE A 21 -15.75 -5.28 -16.61
C ILE A 21 -16.63 -5.51 -15.39
N LEU A 22 -17.95 -5.53 -15.61
CA LEU A 22 -18.92 -5.93 -14.60
C LEU A 22 -18.85 -7.44 -14.41
N HIS A 23 -18.81 -7.90 -13.16
CA HIS A 23 -19.19 -9.27 -12.84
C HIS A 23 -20.68 -9.48 -13.22
N PRO A 24 -21.09 -10.61 -13.82
CA PRO A 24 -22.48 -10.85 -14.23
C PRO A 24 -23.53 -10.74 -13.11
N SER A 25 -23.10 -10.77 -11.84
CA SER A 25 -23.98 -10.68 -10.66
C SER A 25 -24.06 -9.30 -9.99
N GLY A 26 -23.45 -8.25 -10.56
CA GLY A 26 -23.67 -6.87 -10.12
C GLY A 26 -22.95 -6.42 -8.83
N TYR A 27 -21.95 -7.14 -8.34
CA TYR A 27 -21.07 -6.64 -7.27
C TYR A 27 -20.00 -5.71 -7.85
N PRO A 28 -19.58 -4.65 -7.13
CA PRO A 28 -18.47 -3.81 -7.55
C PRO A 28 -17.16 -4.60 -7.49
N ALA A 29 -16.65 -4.99 -8.65
CA ALA A 29 -15.27 -5.44 -8.80
C ALA A 29 -14.43 -4.20 -9.11
N HIS A 30 -13.73 -3.68 -8.12
CA HIS A 30 -12.79 -2.58 -8.32
C HIS A 30 -11.45 -3.18 -8.78
N ALA A 31 -11.36 -3.54 -10.06
CA ALA A 31 -10.09 -3.92 -10.67
C ALA A 31 -9.32 -2.65 -11.08
N GLY A 32 -8.10 -2.49 -10.57
CA GLY A 32 -7.16 -1.46 -11.01
C GLY A 32 -6.75 -1.67 -12.48
N ILE A 33 -6.33 -0.60 -13.13
CA ILE A 33 -5.75 -0.65 -14.47
C ILE A 33 -4.41 -1.41 -14.36
N VAL A 34 -4.24 -2.48 -15.16
CA VAL A 34 -2.93 -3.10 -15.36
C VAL A 34 -2.32 -2.41 -16.57
N ASP A 35 -1.48 -1.40 -16.32
CA ASP A 35 -0.64 -0.87 -17.38
C ASP A 35 0.34 -1.96 -17.82
N PRO A 36 0.53 -2.16 -19.13
CA PRO A 36 1.48 -3.15 -19.60
C PRO A 36 2.88 -2.80 -19.11
N LEU A 37 3.48 -3.70 -18.35
CA LEU A 37 4.82 -3.52 -17.81
C LEU A 37 5.84 -3.38 -18.95
N ASP A 38 6.49 -2.21 -19.06
CA ASP A 38 7.51 -1.95 -20.10
C ASP A 38 8.86 -2.58 -19.73
N LEU A 39 8.89 -3.91 -19.80
CA LEU A 39 10.09 -4.72 -19.55
C LEU A 39 11.23 -4.38 -20.53
N ALA A 40 10.92 -3.89 -21.73
CA ALA A 40 11.93 -3.55 -22.71
C ALA A 40 12.70 -2.28 -22.30
N ALA A 41 12.05 -1.30 -21.68
CA ALA A 41 12.70 -0.08 -21.18
C ALA A 41 13.78 -0.35 -20.11
N THR A 42 13.65 -1.45 -19.37
CA THR A 42 14.63 -1.90 -18.34
C THR A 42 15.56 -3.01 -18.84
N GLY A 43 15.54 -3.31 -20.15
CA GLY A 43 16.47 -4.24 -20.78
C GLY A 43 16.08 -5.72 -20.68
N TYR A 44 14.81 -6.03 -20.38
CA TYR A 44 14.30 -7.39 -20.29
C TYR A 44 13.38 -7.76 -21.47
N ALA A 45 13.22 -9.05 -21.71
CA ALA A 45 12.29 -9.53 -22.73
C ALA A 45 10.83 -9.32 -22.31
N ALA A 46 9.99 -8.75 -23.18
CA ALA A 46 8.59 -8.39 -22.91
C ALA A 46 7.71 -9.56 -22.39
N GLY A 47 8.06 -10.80 -22.71
CA GLY A 47 7.32 -11.99 -22.27
C GLY A 47 7.83 -12.63 -20.98
N THR A 48 8.84 -12.05 -20.30
CA THR A 48 9.42 -12.68 -19.11
C THR A 48 8.42 -12.74 -17.97
N ARG A 49 8.33 -13.91 -17.33
CA ARG A 49 7.59 -14.12 -16.09
C ARG A 49 8.49 -14.20 -14.86
N LEU A 50 9.80 -14.05 -15.07
CA LEU A 50 10.78 -14.07 -13.99
C LEU A 50 10.54 -12.91 -13.04
N ARG A 51 10.53 -13.20 -11.75
CA ARG A 51 10.17 -12.24 -10.70
C ARG A 51 11.08 -11.02 -10.66
N ILE A 52 12.40 -11.20 -10.63
CA ILE A 52 13.38 -10.09 -10.52
C ILE A 52 13.24 -9.05 -11.65
N PRO A 53 13.21 -9.43 -12.95
CA PRO A 53 12.93 -8.49 -14.03
C PRO A 53 11.65 -7.67 -13.83
N ARG A 54 10.57 -8.33 -13.42
CA ARG A 54 9.26 -7.68 -13.25
C ARG A 54 9.25 -6.72 -12.07
N ILE A 55 9.83 -7.12 -10.94
CA ILE A 55 10.05 -6.24 -9.77
C ILE A 55 10.87 -5.01 -10.16
N THR A 56 11.96 -5.20 -10.91
CA THR A 56 12.83 -4.08 -11.32
C THR A 56 12.05 -3.05 -12.14
N THR A 57 11.23 -3.51 -13.09
CA THR A 57 10.40 -2.61 -13.91
C THR A 57 9.28 -1.96 -13.11
N LEU A 58 8.62 -2.71 -12.22
CA LEU A 58 7.59 -2.18 -11.33
C LEU A 58 8.14 -1.09 -10.40
N LEU A 59 9.34 -1.30 -9.84
CA LEU A 59 10.05 -0.30 -9.04
C LEU A 59 10.38 0.95 -9.86
N SER A 60 10.89 0.80 -11.08
CA SER A 60 11.17 1.95 -11.94
C SER A 60 9.91 2.77 -12.23
N ALA A 61 8.79 2.10 -12.53
CA ALA A 61 7.52 2.74 -12.83
C ALA A 61 6.97 3.50 -11.60
N ILE A 62 6.93 2.88 -10.42
CA ILE A 62 6.43 3.58 -9.23
C ILE A 62 7.34 4.74 -8.82
N LEU A 63 8.66 4.61 -9.03
CA LEU A 63 9.58 5.73 -8.82
C LEU A 63 9.28 6.88 -9.79
N ASP A 64 9.01 6.62 -11.06
CA ASP A 64 8.60 7.63 -12.03
C ASP A 64 7.29 8.34 -11.62
N ASP A 65 6.31 7.58 -11.13
CA ASP A 65 5.04 8.12 -10.65
C ASP A 65 5.25 9.02 -9.43
N LEU A 66 6.07 8.61 -8.46
CA LEU A 66 6.44 9.46 -7.32
C LEU A 66 7.22 10.70 -7.76
N HIS A 67 8.10 10.56 -8.77
CA HIS A 67 8.83 11.68 -9.36
C HIS A 67 7.91 12.67 -10.10
N ALA A 68 6.79 12.21 -10.65
CA ALA A 68 5.80 13.08 -11.28
C ALA A 68 4.99 13.87 -10.24
N GLN A 69 4.79 13.32 -9.04
CA GLN A 69 3.97 13.91 -7.97
C GLN A 69 4.70 14.93 -7.09
N GLN A 70 6.02 14.86 -6.99
CA GLN A 70 6.88 15.70 -6.10
C GLN A 70 6.96 17.21 -6.39
N GLY A 71 6.30 17.75 -7.41
CA GLY A 71 6.36 19.19 -7.74
C GLY A 71 7.79 19.71 -7.98
N GLN A 72 8.08 20.96 -7.59
CA GLN A 72 9.42 21.59 -7.74
C GLN A 72 10.42 21.21 -6.62
N LEU A 73 10.02 20.42 -5.63
CA LEU A 73 10.62 20.51 -4.30
C LEU A 73 11.89 19.71 -4.07
N VAL A 74 11.98 18.54 -4.68
CA VAL A 74 13.14 17.65 -4.54
C VAL A 74 14.40 18.24 -5.20
N ARG A 75 14.26 19.26 -6.05
CA ARG A 75 15.38 19.95 -6.69
C ARG A 75 16.16 20.89 -5.75
N SER A 76 15.71 21.07 -4.51
CA SER A 76 16.31 22.00 -3.53
C SER A 76 17.07 21.34 -2.39
N VAL A 77 17.07 19.99 -2.33
CA VAL A 77 17.71 19.24 -1.25
C VAL A 77 19.14 18.88 -1.69
N ASP A 78 20.14 19.50 -1.06
CA ASP A 78 21.56 19.21 -1.26
C ASP A 78 21.98 17.83 -0.66
N GLU A 79 21.07 17.18 0.07
CA GLU A 79 21.28 15.91 0.77
C GLU A 79 20.68 14.71 0.00
N PRO A 80 21.29 13.51 0.15
CA PRO A 80 20.75 12.30 -0.47
C PRO A 80 19.38 11.93 0.10
N VAL A 81 18.50 11.42 -0.76
CA VAL A 81 17.18 10.95 -0.36
C VAL A 81 17.30 9.61 0.37
N SER A 82 16.72 9.50 1.57
CA SER A 82 16.59 8.23 2.27
C SER A 82 15.53 7.37 1.60
N VAL A 83 15.88 6.15 1.19
CA VAL A 83 14.95 5.23 0.53
C VAL A 83 14.84 3.93 1.30
N TYR A 84 13.63 3.59 1.71
CA TYR A 84 13.27 2.33 2.34
C TYR A 84 12.60 1.45 1.29
N TRP A 85 13.29 0.39 0.87
CA TRP A 85 12.71 -0.58 -0.05
C TRP A 85 12.20 -1.79 0.73
N LEU A 86 10.87 -1.97 0.71
CA LEU A 86 10.22 -3.20 1.16
C LEU A 86 10.50 -4.31 0.12
N ALA A 87 11.64 -4.97 0.28
CA ALA A 87 12.08 -6.02 -0.64
C ALA A 87 11.41 -7.36 -0.29
N PRO A 88 10.96 -8.15 -1.30
CA PRO A 88 10.48 -9.50 -1.03
C PRO A 88 11.56 -10.40 -0.45
N ASP A 89 11.16 -11.39 0.36
CA ASP A 89 12.08 -12.33 1.02
C ASP A 89 13.03 -13.06 0.04
N ALA A 90 12.62 -13.24 -1.21
CA ALA A 90 13.45 -13.89 -2.23
C ALA A 90 14.69 -13.06 -2.64
N ILE A 91 14.71 -11.75 -2.34
CA ILE A 91 15.74 -10.80 -2.81
C ILE A 91 16.38 -10.05 -1.62
N SER A 92 15.85 -10.18 -0.40
CA SER A 92 16.27 -9.37 0.75
C SER A 92 17.61 -9.82 1.38
N GLY A 93 18.31 -8.87 1.99
CA GLY A 93 19.44 -9.13 2.89
C GLY A 93 20.82 -9.32 2.24
N GLY A 94 21.00 -8.99 0.95
CA GLY A 94 22.28 -9.20 0.25
C GLY A 94 22.63 -8.15 -0.81
N GLU A 95 23.80 -8.31 -1.44
CA GLU A 95 24.26 -7.46 -2.55
C GLU A 95 23.28 -7.44 -3.73
N GLU A 96 22.55 -8.53 -3.94
CA GLU A 96 21.51 -8.66 -4.96
C GLU A 96 20.38 -7.66 -4.77
N GLN A 97 19.95 -7.41 -3.52
CA GLN A 97 19.00 -6.34 -3.18
C GLN A 97 19.51 -4.99 -3.69
N GLY A 98 20.74 -4.62 -3.30
CA GLY A 98 21.35 -3.36 -3.70
C GLY A 98 21.42 -3.21 -5.23
N ALA A 99 21.78 -4.28 -5.94
CA ALA A 99 21.89 -4.29 -7.40
C ALA A 99 20.53 -4.13 -8.11
N VAL A 100 19.49 -4.83 -7.65
CA VAL A 100 18.14 -4.72 -8.21
C VAL A 100 17.60 -3.31 -8.02
N PHE A 101 17.71 -2.76 -6.82
CA PHE A 101 17.24 -1.40 -6.54
C PHE A 101 18.04 -0.35 -7.34
N ALA A 102 19.37 -0.47 -7.38
CA ALA A 102 20.22 0.45 -8.13
C ALA A 102 19.87 0.48 -9.62
N ARG A 103 19.54 -0.68 -10.21
CA ARG A 103 19.05 -0.74 -11.60
C ARG A 103 17.71 -0.03 -11.75
N ALA A 104 16.73 -0.28 -10.87
CA ALA A 104 15.44 0.42 -10.93
C ALA A 104 15.62 1.94 -10.81
N TRP A 105 16.47 2.40 -9.89
CA TRP A 105 16.80 3.81 -9.70
C TRP A 105 17.39 4.44 -10.97
N GLN A 106 18.39 3.79 -11.58
CA GLN A 106 19.03 4.24 -12.83
C GLN A 106 18.06 4.36 -14.01
N HIS A 107 17.03 3.52 -14.05
CA HIS A 107 16.02 3.53 -15.11
C HIS A 107 14.84 4.47 -14.84
N SER A 108 14.78 5.07 -13.64
CA SER A 108 13.75 6.04 -13.28
C SER A 108 14.15 7.49 -13.59
N ALA A 109 13.22 8.40 -13.37
CA ALA A 109 13.41 9.85 -13.38
C ALA A 109 14.27 10.34 -12.21
N TRP A 110 14.47 9.53 -11.17
CA TRP A 110 15.32 9.85 -10.01
C TRP A 110 16.82 9.59 -10.25
N ARG A 111 17.21 9.05 -11.40
CA ARG A 111 18.59 8.59 -11.70
C ARG A 111 19.72 9.59 -11.39
N ASP A 112 19.43 10.89 -11.44
CA ASP A 112 20.40 11.97 -11.23
C ASP A 112 20.44 12.44 -9.75
N MET A 113 19.55 11.93 -8.90
CA MET A 113 19.48 12.24 -7.47
C MET A 113 20.30 11.23 -6.66
N PRO A 114 21.18 11.68 -5.73
CA PRO A 114 21.84 10.79 -4.81
C PRO A 114 20.83 10.20 -3.81
N TYR A 115 21.01 8.94 -3.43
CA TYR A 115 20.15 8.25 -2.48
C TYR A 115 20.95 7.39 -1.51
N VAL A 116 20.36 7.13 -0.34
CA VAL A 116 20.83 6.14 0.63
C VAL A 116 19.75 5.07 0.75
N LEU A 117 20.07 3.85 0.30
CA LEU A 117 19.19 2.70 0.46
C LEU A 117 19.29 2.16 1.89
N GLN A 118 18.17 2.15 2.58
CA GLN A 118 18.01 1.48 3.86
C GLN A 118 17.67 0.02 3.58
N ALA A 119 18.69 -0.83 3.52
CA ALA A 119 18.52 -2.25 3.30
C ALA A 119 17.85 -2.90 4.52
N MET A 120 16.73 -3.57 4.29
CA MET A 120 15.98 -4.28 5.31
C MET A 120 16.14 -5.79 5.15
N ALA A 121 16.31 -6.52 6.26
CA ALA A 121 16.35 -7.98 6.20
C ALA A 121 14.96 -8.57 5.90
N ALA A 122 14.94 -9.84 5.47
CA ALA A 122 13.72 -10.63 5.35
C ALA A 122 12.92 -10.59 6.67
N GLY A 123 11.62 -10.34 6.59
CA GLY A 123 10.74 -10.20 7.77
C GLY A 123 10.85 -8.88 8.54
N GLU A 124 11.80 -7.99 8.23
CA GLU A 124 11.81 -6.61 8.74
C GLU A 124 11.07 -5.64 7.79
N ALA A 125 10.94 -6.02 6.52
CA ALA A 125 10.37 -5.24 5.43
C ALA A 125 8.82 -5.09 5.48
N HIS A 126 8.27 -4.80 6.66
CA HIS A 126 6.85 -4.50 6.85
C HIS A 126 6.62 -3.00 6.94
N LEU A 127 5.69 -2.48 6.12
CA LEU A 127 5.42 -1.04 6.02
C LEU A 127 5.17 -0.40 7.39
N PHE A 128 4.29 -0.98 8.20
CA PHE A 128 3.90 -0.43 9.49
C PHE A 128 5.03 -0.46 10.53
N THR A 129 5.97 -1.39 10.40
CA THR A 129 7.17 -1.42 11.22
C THR A 129 8.13 -0.30 10.81
N VAL A 130 8.32 -0.07 9.51
CA VAL A 130 9.11 1.07 9.01
C VAL A 130 8.51 2.40 9.43
N LEU A 131 7.20 2.56 9.25
CA LEU A 131 6.48 3.79 9.64
C LEU A 131 6.59 4.04 11.14
N SER A 132 6.43 3.01 11.98
CA SER A 132 6.58 3.15 13.43
C SER A 132 7.99 3.58 13.81
N ALA A 133 9.03 2.96 13.23
CA ALA A 133 10.41 3.33 13.50
C ALA A 133 10.73 4.78 13.06
N LEU A 134 10.26 5.16 11.87
CA LEU A 134 10.38 6.54 11.39
C LEU A 134 9.64 7.54 12.27
N GLN A 135 8.52 7.14 12.88
CA GLN A 135 7.77 7.98 13.83
C GLN A 135 8.52 8.15 15.16
N ASP A 136 9.22 7.12 15.63
CA ASP A 136 10.06 7.20 16.83
C ASP A 136 11.31 8.06 16.60
N ASP A 137 11.82 8.07 15.36
CA ASP A 137 13.02 8.82 14.93
C ASP A 137 12.74 10.27 14.46
N ILE A 138 11.51 10.79 14.61
CA ILE A 138 11.09 12.16 14.17
C ILE A 138 12.00 13.30 14.73
N GLY A 139 12.82 13.02 15.74
CA GLY A 139 13.83 13.95 16.27
C GLY A 139 15.01 14.25 15.33
N GLU A 140 15.25 13.43 14.29
CA GLU A 140 16.32 13.63 13.31
C GLU A 140 15.73 14.21 11.99
N PRO A 141 16.31 15.30 11.46
CA PRO A 141 15.74 16.07 10.37
C PRO A 141 16.01 15.43 8.99
N ALA A 142 15.50 14.23 8.72
CA ALA A 142 15.46 13.75 7.33
C ALA A 142 14.41 14.56 6.56
N VAL A 143 14.87 15.33 5.56
CA VAL A 143 14.04 16.27 4.79
C VAL A 143 12.96 15.54 3.98
N CYS A 144 13.22 14.30 3.55
CA CYS A 144 12.32 13.51 2.69
C CYS A 144 12.72 12.02 2.75
N SER A 145 11.76 11.14 3.03
CA SER A 145 11.96 9.68 2.99
C SER A 145 11.02 9.05 1.98
N ILE A 146 11.55 8.23 1.08
CA ILE A 146 10.75 7.44 0.14
C ILE A 146 10.60 6.03 0.71
N ILE A 147 9.37 5.51 0.74
CA ILE A 147 9.12 4.09 0.99
C ILE A 147 8.49 3.50 -0.26
N VAL A 148 9.11 2.46 -0.81
CA VAL A 148 8.63 1.76 -2.01
C VAL A 148 8.62 0.26 -1.80
N GLY A 149 7.72 -0.43 -2.49
CA GLY A 149 7.66 -1.89 -2.51
C GLY A 149 7.13 -2.35 -3.86
N ALA A 150 7.64 -3.48 -4.33
CA ALA A 150 7.17 -4.12 -5.55
C ALA A 150 7.33 -5.62 -5.44
N ASP A 151 6.36 -6.35 -5.97
CA ASP A 151 6.44 -7.80 -6.04
C ASP A 151 5.77 -8.34 -7.32
N SER A 152 6.17 -9.53 -7.72
CA SER A 152 5.50 -10.30 -8.77
C SER A 152 5.43 -11.77 -8.35
N LEU A 153 4.22 -12.25 -8.07
CA LEU A 153 3.93 -13.63 -7.69
C LEU A 153 3.55 -14.50 -8.90
N LEU A 154 3.89 -14.03 -10.11
CA LEU A 154 3.48 -14.64 -11.38
C LEU A 154 4.50 -15.63 -11.93
N ASP A 155 5.66 -15.78 -11.29
CA ASP A 155 6.66 -16.78 -11.67
C ASP A 155 6.17 -18.18 -11.28
N PRO A 156 5.89 -19.08 -12.25
CA PRO A 156 5.36 -20.40 -11.96
C PRO A 156 6.32 -21.28 -11.15
N GLU A 157 7.64 -21.11 -11.31
CA GLU A 157 8.63 -21.92 -10.59
C GLU A 157 8.68 -21.50 -9.12
N GLU A 158 8.65 -20.20 -8.84
CA GLU A 158 8.61 -19.68 -7.47
C GLU A 158 7.25 -19.89 -6.79
N LEU A 159 6.16 -20.03 -7.55
CA LEU A 159 4.84 -20.31 -6.99
C LEU A 159 4.67 -21.78 -6.57
N ALA A 160 5.48 -22.69 -7.09
CA ALA A 160 5.33 -24.14 -6.86
C ALA A 160 5.36 -24.55 -5.36
N PRO A 161 6.25 -24.02 -4.50
CA PRO A 161 6.21 -24.30 -3.07
C PRO A 161 4.91 -23.83 -2.39
N ALA A 162 4.43 -22.63 -2.71
CA ALA A 162 3.19 -22.09 -2.16
C ALA A 162 1.96 -22.90 -2.59
N LEU A 163 1.94 -23.38 -3.84
CA LEU A 163 0.94 -24.31 -4.35
C LEU A 163 0.96 -25.63 -3.57
N ALA A 164 2.14 -26.20 -3.32
CA ALA A 164 2.30 -27.44 -2.58
C ALA A 164 1.84 -27.32 -1.11
N LEU A 165 1.93 -26.13 -0.53
CA LEU A 165 1.45 -25.82 0.83
C LEU A 165 -0.04 -25.43 0.89
N GLY A 166 -0.75 -25.39 -0.24
CA GLY A 166 -2.14 -24.96 -0.30
C GLY A 166 -2.33 -23.48 0.08
N GLN A 167 -1.30 -22.66 -0.14
CA GLN A 167 -1.34 -21.22 0.17
C GLN A 167 -1.92 -20.39 -0.98
N VAL A 168 -1.98 -20.96 -2.18
CA VAL A 168 -2.52 -20.31 -3.39
C VAL A 168 -3.98 -20.69 -3.58
N PHE A 169 -4.80 -19.72 -3.97
CA PHE A 169 -6.22 -19.91 -4.23
C PHE A 169 -6.43 -21.03 -5.26
N SER A 170 -7.17 -22.06 -4.86
CA SER A 170 -7.53 -23.19 -5.72
C SER A 170 -8.81 -23.85 -5.21
N SER A 171 -9.34 -24.81 -5.96
CA SER A 171 -10.49 -25.61 -5.50
C SER A 171 -10.20 -26.38 -4.20
N GLY A 172 -8.94 -26.76 -3.95
CA GLY A 172 -8.49 -27.40 -2.71
C GLY A 172 -8.09 -26.43 -1.59
N ALA A 173 -7.89 -25.15 -1.92
CA ALA A 173 -7.49 -24.10 -0.99
C ALA A 173 -8.24 -22.79 -1.30
N PRO A 174 -9.56 -22.71 -1.02
CA PRO A 174 -10.37 -21.54 -1.35
C PRO A 174 -10.07 -20.31 -0.48
N GLN A 175 -9.16 -20.44 0.49
CA GLN A 175 -8.68 -19.37 1.36
C GLN A 175 -7.24 -18.94 1.03
N GLY A 176 -6.63 -19.56 0.01
CA GLY A 176 -5.29 -19.20 -0.44
C GLY A 176 -5.29 -17.86 -1.19
N PHE A 177 -4.13 -17.22 -1.29
CA PHE A 177 -3.97 -15.96 -2.02
C PHE A 177 -4.06 -16.14 -3.53
N ILE A 178 -4.61 -15.15 -4.21
CA ILE A 178 -4.62 -15.07 -5.66
C ILE A 178 -3.29 -14.41 -6.08
N PRO A 179 -2.40 -15.07 -6.83
CA PRO A 179 -1.12 -14.49 -7.21
C PRO A 179 -1.32 -13.31 -8.17
N ALA A 180 -0.69 -12.20 -7.86
CA ALA A 180 -0.68 -11.01 -8.70
C ALA A 180 0.70 -10.35 -8.65
N GLU A 181 0.79 -9.16 -9.23
CA GLU A 181 1.97 -8.33 -9.17
C GLU A 181 1.55 -6.88 -9.04
N GLY A 182 2.40 -6.08 -8.41
CA GLY A 182 2.11 -4.68 -8.21
C GLY A 182 3.27 -3.98 -7.52
N ALA A 183 3.18 -2.66 -7.51
CA ALA A 183 4.04 -1.80 -6.75
C ALA A 183 3.23 -0.74 -6.02
N GLY A 184 3.79 -0.27 -4.92
CA GLY A 184 3.27 0.85 -4.16
C GLY A 184 4.44 1.71 -3.69
N GLY A 185 4.16 2.99 -3.45
CA GLY A 185 5.16 3.93 -3.02
C GLY A 185 4.52 5.13 -2.34
N ILE A 186 5.20 5.65 -1.33
CA ILE A 186 4.85 6.89 -0.66
C ILE A 186 6.11 7.70 -0.46
N VAL A 187 5.93 9.02 -0.33
CA VAL A 187 6.99 9.89 0.14
C VAL A 187 6.53 10.60 1.40
N LEU A 188 7.39 10.59 2.41
CA LEU A 188 7.14 11.10 3.74
C LEU A 188 7.96 12.36 3.99
N TRP A 189 7.32 13.34 4.62
CA TRP A 189 7.93 14.58 5.09
C TRP A 189 7.66 14.80 6.56
N ASN A 190 8.59 15.50 7.21
CA ASN A 190 8.29 16.16 8.46
C ASN A 190 7.28 17.29 8.18
N PRO A 191 6.12 17.33 8.85
CA PRO A 191 5.08 18.32 8.62
C PRO A 191 5.58 19.77 8.83
N ASP A 192 6.50 20.00 9.77
CA ASP A 192 7.07 21.33 10.04
C ASP A 192 7.99 21.84 8.91
N ARG A 193 8.41 20.93 8.02
CA ARG A 193 9.27 21.21 6.86
C ARG A 193 8.61 20.83 5.55
N ALA A 194 7.34 20.43 5.59
CA ALA A 194 6.59 20.09 4.40
C ALA A 194 6.46 21.34 3.53
N PRO A 195 6.56 21.19 2.20
CA PRO A 195 6.39 22.33 1.31
C PRO A 195 5.03 22.99 1.40
N GLU A 196 5.01 24.31 1.23
CA GLU A 196 3.76 25.08 1.06
C GLU A 196 2.97 24.70 -0.21
N GLN A 197 3.61 24.05 -1.19
CA GLN A 197 2.91 23.58 -2.39
C GLN A 197 2.07 22.34 -2.07
N ALA A 198 0.76 22.47 -2.28
CA ALA A 198 -0.21 21.41 -2.12
C ALA A 198 0.09 20.23 -3.05
N TRP A 199 0.34 19.07 -2.45
CA TRP A 199 0.34 17.79 -3.12
C TRP A 199 -1.11 17.43 -3.44
N GLY A 200 -1.36 16.83 -4.60
CA GLY A 200 -2.72 16.47 -5.01
C GLY A 200 -3.41 15.53 -4.01
N ASN A 201 -2.63 14.66 -3.35
CA ASN A 201 -3.07 13.61 -2.44
C ASN A 201 -2.16 13.53 -1.19
N ALA A 202 -2.03 14.63 -0.44
CA ALA A 202 -1.34 14.60 0.86
C ALA A 202 -2.31 14.23 1.98
N ALA A 203 -1.80 13.47 2.95
CA ALA A 203 -2.51 13.14 4.17
C ALA A 203 -1.54 13.14 5.35
N ILE A 204 -2.08 13.33 6.56
CA ILE A 204 -1.35 13.21 7.81
C ILE A 204 -1.52 11.78 8.31
N LEU A 205 -0.41 11.09 8.55
CA LEU A 205 -0.41 9.78 9.18
C LEU A 205 -0.40 9.94 10.71
N GLY A 206 -1.42 9.41 11.38
CA GLY A 206 -1.40 9.27 12.84
C GLY A 206 -0.35 8.26 13.31
N PRO A 207 -0.15 8.10 14.62
CA PRO A 207 0.78 7.12 15.16
C PRO A 207 0.38 5.69 14.76
N VAL A 208 1.36 4.89 14.35
CA VAL A 208 1.14 3.47 14.04
C VAL A 208 0.93 2.68 15.32
N SER A 209 -0.12 1.87 15.33
CA SER A 209 -0.37 0.87 16.37
C SER A 209 -0.02 -0.52 15.86
N ASN A 210 0.83 -1.22 16.59
CA ASN A 210 1.33 -2.55 16.22
C ASN A 210 1.01 -3.58 17.31
N MET A 211 0.58 -4.77 16.89
CA MET A 211 0.40 -5.93 17.77
C MET A 211 1.00 -7.17 17.09
N PRO A 212 1.93 -7.88 17.75
CA PRO A 212 2.51 -9.10 17.20
C PRO A 212 1.50 -10.25 17.20
N GLY A 213 1.62 -11.12 16.22
CA GLY A 213 0.81 -12.33 16.06
C GLY A 213 -0.38 -12.18 15.12
N ALA A 214 -1.12 -13.28 14.98
CA ALA A 214 -2.21 -13.38 14.02
C ALA A 214 -3.36 -12.39 14.30
N ALA A 215 -4.01 -11.94 13.23
CA ALA A 215 -5.19 -11.06 13.24
C ALA A 215 -6.45 -11.74 13.81
N THR A 216 -6.45 -12.02 15.12
CA THR A 216 -7.63 -12.45 15.85
C THR A 216 -8.63 -11.30 16.03
N HIS A 217 -9.90 -11.59 16.31
CA HIS A 217 -10.90 -10.58 16.66
C HIS A 217 -10.43 -9.62 17.77
N ALA A 218 -9.74 -10.15 18.78
CA ALA A 218 -9.22 -9.34 19.88
C ALA A 218 -8.06 -8.45 19.42
N ALA A 219 -7.15 -8.99 18.60
CA ALA A 219 -5.99 -8.25 18.09
C ALA A 219 -6.42 -7.08 17.20
N VAL A 220 -7.26 -7.35 16.20
CA VAL A 220 -7.76 -6.31 15.27
C VAL A 220 -8.50 -5.22 16.03
N ARG A 221 -9.42 -5.58 16.94
CA ARG A 221 -10.12 -4.59 17.78
C ARG A 221 -9.15 -3.75 18.62
N SER A 222 -8.13 -4.37 19.20
CA SER A 222 -7.16 -3.67 20.05
C SER A 222 -6.33 -2.69 19.24
N VAL A 223 -5.87 -3.11 18.05
CA VAL A 223 -5.10 -2.27 17.12
C VAL A 223 -5.93 -1.10 16.59
N MET A 224 -7.18 -1.34 16.17
CA MET A 224 -8.09 -0.27 15.74
C MET A 224 -8.33 0.74 16.87
N SER A 225 -8.63 0.26 18.07
CA SER A 225 -8.85 1.11 19.25
C SER A 225 -7.60 1.93 19.61
N ALA A 226 -6.41 1.30 19.58
CA ALA A 226 -5.14 1.98 19.83
C ALA A 226 -4.84 3.06 18.78
N ALA A 227 -5.07 2.79 17.50
CA ALA A 227 -4.85 3.76 16.42
C ALA A 227 -5.77 4.98 16.54
N LEU A 228 -7.06 4.77 16.88
CA LEU A 228 -8.00 5.86 17.14
C LEU A 228 -7.56 6.71 18.33
N MET A 229 -7.22 6.07 19.45
CA MET A 229 -6.78 6.79 20.65
C MET A 229 -5.48 7.55 20.42
N ALA A 230 -4.50 6.95 19.72
CA ALA A 230 -3.21 7.57 19.49
C ALA A 230 -3.28 8.74 18.51
N SER A 231 -4.20 8.69 17.54
CA SER A 231 -4.48 9.82 16.63
C SER A 231 -5.37 10.89 17.25
N GLY A 232 -6.02 10.61 18.38
CA GLY A 232 -6.97 11.52 19.01
C GLY A 232 -8.28 11.70 18.24
N MET A 233 -8.54 10.83 17.26
CA MET A 233 -9.74 10.87 16.42
C MET A 233 -10.94 10.19 17.09
N ASP A 234 -12.13 10.77 16.92
CA ASP A 234 -13.37 10.09 17.30
C ASP A 234 -13.67 8.99 16.27
N ALA A 235 -14.19 7.86 16.76
CA ALA A 235 -14.66 6.79 15.90
C ALA A 235 -15.74 7.24 14.90
N THR A 236 -16.56 8.24 15.25
CA THR A 236 -17.60 8.76 14.35
C THR A 236 -17.05 9.56 13.17
N ASP A 237 -15.78 9.95 13.22
CA ASP A 237 -15.12 10.73 12.17
C ASP A 237 -14.44 9.85 11.12
N ILE A 238 -14.33 8.54 11.38
CA ILE A 238 -13.78 7.58 10.42
C ILE A 238 -14.85 7.25 9.38
N ALA A 239 -14.55 7.48 8.11
CA ALA A 239 -15.44 7.23 6.99
C ALA A 239 -15.23 5.88 6.32
N HIS A 240 -13.99 5.37 6.37
CA HIS A 240 -13.59 4.16 5.65
C HIS A 240 -12.56 3.35 6.45
N VAL A 241 -12.59 2.04 6.24
CA VAL A 241 -11.55 1.11 6.70
C VAL A 241 -10.97 0.40 5.48
N VAL A 242 -9.68 0.56 5.25
CA VAL A 242 -8.93 -0.17 4.22
C VAL A 242 -8.13 -1.27 4.90
N SER A 243 -8.24 -2.51 4.42
CA SER A 243 -7.53 -3.64 5.02
C SER A 243 -7.09 -4.66 4.00
N ASP A 244 -5.96 -5.33 4.25
CA ASP A 244 -5.49 -6.51 3.52
C ASP A 244 -6.26 -7.80 3.87
N ALA A 245 -7.30 -7.71 4.71
CA ALA A 245 -8.12 -8.83 5.13
C ALA A 245 -9.09 -9.30 4.03
N ASP A 246 -8.53 -9.70 2.88
CA ASP A 246 -9.21 -9.99 1.62
C ASP A 246 -10.03 -11.29 1.66
N HIS A 247 -9.80 -12.22 0.73
CA HIS A 247 -10.43 -13.55 0.65
C HIS A 247 -10.16 -14.45 1.88
N ARG A 248 -9.37 -13.98 2.86
CA ARG A 248 -9.09 -14.66 4.12
C ARG A 248 -10.26 -14.46 5.09
N LEU A 249 -11.24 -15.37 5.05
CA LEU A 249 -12.51 -15.25 5.78
C LEU A 249 -12.33 -14.90 7.27
N GLN A 250 -11.37 -15.53 7.96
CA GLN A 250 -11.14 -15.27 9.38
C GLN A 250 -10.64 -13.84 9.66
N ALA A 251 -9.71 -13.34 8.85
CA ALA A 251 -9.21 -11.97 8.99
C ALA A 251 -10.31 -10.96 8.62
N SER A 252 -11.05 -11.22 7.53
CA SER A 252 -12.16 -10.37 7.09
C SER A 252 -13.24 -10.26 8.17
N MET A 253 -13.63 -11.39 8.77
CA MET A 253 -14.58 -11.42 9.90
C MET A 253 -14.05 -10.69 11.13
N ALA A 254 -12.74 -10.74 11.41
CA ALA A 254 -12.14 -10.01 12.52
C ALA A 254 -12.23 -8.50 12.31
N VAL A 255 -11.96 -8.01 11.10
CA VAL A 255 -12.11 -6.60 10.72
C VAL A 255 -13.57 -6.16 10.81
N VAL A 256 -14.50 -6.91 10.20
CA VAL A 256 -15.94 -6.60 10.25
C VAL A 256 -16.45 -6.53 11.69
N ALA A 257 -16.08 -7.51 12.52
CA ALA A 257 -16.48 -7.52 13.92
C ALA A 257 -15.94 -6.31 14.71
N ALA A 258 -14.72 -5.86 14.40
CA ALA A 258 -14.13 -4.69 15.02
C ALA A 258 -14.77 -3.39 14.54
N MET A 259 -15.10 -3.27 13.24
CA MET A 259 -15.88 -2.14 12.69
C MET A 259 -17.24 -2.00 13.39
N LEU A 260 -18.02 -3.09 13.46
CA LEU A 260 -19.33 -3.08 14.11
C LEU A 260 -19.27 -2.70 15.60
N HIS A 261 -18.12 -2.92 16.25
CA HIS A 261 -17.93 -2.63 17.65
C HIS A 261 -17.41 -1.20 17.91
N LEU A 262 -16.48 -0.72 17.08
CA LEU A 262 -15.74 0.51 17.32
C LEU A 262 -16.22 1.68 16.48
N LEU A 263 -16.79 1.46 15.29
CA LEU A 263 -17.13 2.49 14.32
C LEU A 263 -18.65 2.53 14.10
N PRO A 264 -19.44 2.96 15.11
CA PRO A 264 -20.89 2.92 15.06
C PRO A 264 -21.39 3.93 14.02
N GLY A 265 -21.78 3.44 12.84
CA GLY A 265 -22.25 4.27 11.73
C GLY A 265 -21.68 3.83 10.38
N LEU A 266 -20.61 3.05 10.39
CA LEU A 266 -20.08 2.46 9.16
C LEU A 266 -20.79 1.15 8.81
N ASP A 267 -21.15 1.00 7.54
CA ASP A 267 -21.55 -0.27 6.94
C ASP A 267 -20.28 -1.04 6.49
N PRO A 268 -19.95 -2.19 7.12
CA PRO A 268 -18.80 -2.99 6.72
C PRO A 268 -18.85 -3.56 5.31
N LEU A 269 -20.00 -3.53 4.63
CA LEU A 269 -20.12 -3.97 3.23
C LEU A 269 -19.77 -2.86 2.23
N GLU A 270 -20.05 -1.60 2.57
CA GLU A 270 -19.83 -0.46 1.67
C GLU A 270 -18.55 0.31 2.01
N GLN A 271 -18.20 0.40 3.29
CA GLN A 271 -17.13 1.27 3.80
C GLN A 271 -15.89 0.51 4.26
N ARG A 272 -15.87 -0.81 4.12
CA ARG A 272 -14.67 -1.64 4.19
C ARG A 272 -14.14 -1.88 2.78
N LEU A 273 -12.92 -1.44 2.50
CA LEU A 273 -12.27 -1.66 1.21
C LEU A 273 -11.10 -2.64 1.35
N SER A 274 -11.03 -3.58 0.41
CA SER A 274 -10.05 -4.65 0.36
C SER A 274 -9.64 -4.85 -1.12
N PRO A 275 -8.79 -3.97 -1.67
CA PRO A 275 -8.50 -3.90 -3.12
C PRO A 275 -7.99 -5.23 -3.69
N MET A 276 -7.34 -6.05 -2.88
CA MET A 276 -6.78 -7.34 -3.29
C MET A 276 -7.84 -8.45 -3.44
N GLU A 277 -9.06 -8.28 -2.92
CA GLU A 277 -10.20 -9.16 -3.28
C GLU A 277 -10.45 -9.16 -4.79
N SER A 278 -10.15 -8.05 -5.48
CA SER A 278 -10.31 -7.91 -6.94
C SER A 278 -9.00 -8.02 -7.71
N ALA A 279 -7.90 -7.54 -7.14
CA ALA A 279 -6.61 -7.44 -7.85
C ALA A 279 -5.65 -8.61 -7.58
N GLY A 280 -5.93 -9.43 -6.57
CA GLY A 280 -5.00 -10.44 -6.06
C GLY A 280 -3.90 -9.83 -5.17
N SER A 281 -3.00 -10.69 -4.69
CA SER A 281 -1.95 -10.32 -3.77
C SER A 281 -0.74 -9.76 -4.50
N PHE A 282 -0.37 -8.52 -4.16
CA PHE A 282 0.85 -7.86 -4.63
C PHE A 282 2.07 -8.16 -3.73
N GLY A 283 2.02 -9.25 -2.96
CA GLY A 283 3.10 -9.65 -2.06
C GLY A 283 3.50 -8.51 -1.11
N ILE A 284 4.79 -8.18 -1.08
CA ILE A 284 5.34 -7.15 -0.18
C ILE A 284 4.79 -5.73 -0.43
N ALA A 285 4.27 -5.45 -1.63
CA ALA A 285 3.68 -4.15 -1.97
C ALA A 285 2.27 -3.96 -1.41
N ALA A 286 1.67 -5.00 -0.82
CA ALA A 286 0.28 -4.99 -0.39
C ALA A 286 -0.03 -3.85 0.58
N ASP A 287 0.71 -3.76 1.68
CA ASP A 287 0.44 -2.77 2.72
C ASP A 287 0.55 -1.33 2.18
N LEU A 288 1.48 -1.08 1.25
CA LEU A 288 1.63 0.22 0.60
C LEU A 288 0.40 0.58 -0.24
N VAL A 289 -0.14 -0.36 -1.01
CA VAL A 289 -1.36 -0.12 -1.79
C VAL A 289 -2.56 0.17 -0.89
N HIS A 290 -2.70 -0.57 0.22
CA HIS A 290 -3.76 -0.31 1.20
C HIS A 290 -3.62 1.07 1.84
N LEU A 291 -2.39 1.46 2.22
CA LEU A 291 -2.14 2.78 2.79
C LEU A 291 -2.41 3.90 1.78
N VAL A 292 -1.93 3.79 0.54
CA VAL A 292 -2.17 4.79 -0.52
C VAL A 292 -3.67 4.94 -0.81
N LEU A 293 -4.43 3.85 -0.81
CA LEU A 293 -5.89 3.93 -0.93
C LEU A 293 -6.52 4.65 0.27
N ALA A 294 -6.03 4.42 1.49
CA ALA A 294 -6.49 5.16 2.65
C ALA A 294 -6.14 6.65 2.58
N VAL A 295 -4.96 7.01 2.04
CA VAL A 295 -4.57 8.40 1.76
C VAL A 295 -5.51 9.06 0.76
N GLU A 296 -5.86 8.38 -0.33
CA GLU A 296 -6.81 8.90 -1.31
C GLU A 296 -8.18 9.18 -0.68
N LEU A 297 -8.69 8.28 0.17
CA LEU A 297 -9.97 8.45 0.86
C LEU A 297 -9.91 9.57 1.92
N ALA A 298 -8.76 9.71 2.58
CA ALA A 298 -8.53 10.72 3.60
C ALA A 298 -8.57 12.15 3.07
N ASN A 299 -8.51 12.36 1.75
CA ASN A 299 -8.77 13.68 1.15
C ASN A 299 -10.18 14.20 1.46
N GLU A 300 -11.17 13.32 1.66
CA GLU A 300 -12.54 13.72 1.99
C GLU A 300 -12.81 13.64 3.49
N GLN A 301 -12.51 12.48 4.09
CA GLN A 301 -12.74 12.20 5.51
C GLN A 301 -11.73 11.17 6.03
N PRO A 302 -11.35 11.22 7.32
CA PRO A 302 -10.41 10.29 7.93
C PRO A 302 -10.71 8.82 7.60
N ALA A 303 -9.66 8.07 7.30
CA ALA A 303 -9.74 6.65 6.99
C ALA A 303 -8.80 5.85 7.90
N LEU A 304 -9.11 4.58 8.13
CA LEU A 304 -8.26 3.67 8.89
C LEU A 304 -7.62 2.66 7.94
N ALA A 305 -6.29 2.62 7.87
CA ALA A 305 -5.57 1.56 7.16
C ALA A 305 -5.15 0.48 8.15
N LEU A 306 -5.43 -0.78 7.83
CA LEU A 306 -5.16 -1.95 8.67
C LEU A 306 -4.36 -3.01 7.92
N CYS A 307 -3.32 -3.52 8.58
CA CYS A 307 -2.69 -4.79 8.23
C CYS A 307 -3.19 -5.86 9.20
N ALA A 308 -3.67 -6.96 8.65
CA ALA A 308 -4.21 -8.14 9.33
C ALA A 308 -3.48 -9.38 8.79
N ASN A 309 -2.16 -9.28 8.61
CA ASN A 309 -1.34 -10.39 8.16
C ASN A 309 -1.13 -11.42 9.30
N GLY A 310 -0.64 -12.62 8.96
CA GLY A 310 -0.54 -13.73 9.91
C GLY A 310 0.54 -13.53 11.00
N ALA A 311 1.46 -12.58 10.82
CA ALA A 311 2.59 -12.34 11.70
C ALA A 311 2.39 -11.10 12.60
N GLN A 312 1.60 -10.14 12.15
CA GLN A 312 1.40 -8.85 12.80
C GLN A 312 0.02 -8.28 12.44
N CYS A 313 -0.61 -7.64 13.41
CA CYS A 313 -1.75 -6.77 13.18
C CYS A 313 -1.32 -5.32 13.43
N SER A 314 -1.56 -4.46 12.45
CA SER A 314 -1.15 -3.04 12.50
C SER A 314 -2.27 -2.14 12.05
N GLY A 315 -2.27 -0.90 12.52
CA GLY A 315 -3.27 0.09 12.14
C GLY A 315 -2.75 1.51 12.25
N VAL A 316 -3.20 2.35 11.33
CA VAL A 316 -2.93 3.79 11.35
C VAL A 316 -4.17 4.54 10.89
N VAL A 317 -4.47 5.65 11.56
CA VAL A 317 -5.49 6.60 11.08
C VAL A 317 -4.81 7.55 10.10
N VAL A 318 -5.40 7.68 8.93
CA VAL A 318 -4.97 8.58 7.86
C VAL A 318 -5.95 9.75 7.83
N MET A 319 -5.43 10.95 8.00
CA MET A 319 -6.22 12.18 8.16
C MET A 319 -5.99 13.11 6.97
N PRO A 320 -6.99 13.96 6.62
CA PRO A 320 -6.76 15.05 5.68
C PRO A 320 -5.57 15.93 6.10
N ALA A 321 -4.77 16.39 5.13
CA ALA A 321 -3.66 17.33 5.36
C ALA A 321 -4.12 18.78 5.53
#